data_AF-A0A917N3H4-F1
#
_entry.id   AF-A0A917N3H4-F1
#
_cell.length_a   1.000
_cell.length_b   1.000
_cell.length_c   1.000
_cell.angle_alpha   90.00
_cell.angle_beta   90.00
_cell.angle_gamma   90.00
#
_symmetry.space_group_name_H-M   'P 1'
#
loop_
_entity.id
_entity.type
_entity.pdbx_description
1 polymer ?
#
loop_
_entity_poly.entity_id
_entity_poly.type
_entity_poly.pdbx_seq_one_letter_code
_entity_poly.pdbx_strand_id
1 'polypeptide(L)'
;MMNRFIITALSVFCLLASACKKDKQAKEPDNLYLTATKDNTNWITNWHTYADVDAAKNYVLVGINKEENINIRLTVNSSNQYVLVEDKTVFYITVGQDVIVASYTPDNSAGNTVNVTNHDIKNALIEGNFNIKFKKISGADTYPATITFTDGKFRMSKAYD
;
A
#
# COMPACT_ATOMS: atom_id res chain seq x y z
N MET A 1 27.47 -62.37 -4.68
CA MET A 1 27.82 -60.94 -4.60
C MET A 1 26.65 -60.11 -5.12
N MET A 2 25.62 -59.90 -4.31
CA MET A 2 24.41 -59.18 -4.72
C MET A 2 23.84 -58.51 -3.48
N ASN A 3 24.35 -57.33 -3.13
CA ASN A 3 23.76 -56.53 -2.03
C ASN A 3 24.23 -55.07 -1.89
N ARG A 4 24.75 -54.43 -2.95
CA ARG A 4 25.24 -53.04 -2.84
C ARG A 4 24.65 -52.04 -3.83
N PHE A 5 23.83 -52.47 -4.79
CA PHE A 5 23.29 -51.58 -5.82
C PHE A 5 21.85 -51.11 -5.60
N ILE A 6 21.14 -51.63 -4.60
CA ILE A 6 19.72 -51.29 -4.39
C ILE A 6 19.55 -50.04 -3.50
N ILE A 7 20.52 -49.72 -2.64
CA ILE A 7 20.36 -48.64 -1.66
C ILE A 7 20.60 -47.24 -2.29
N THR A 8 21.41 -47.14 -3.34
CA THR A 8 21.72 -45.85 -3.99
C THR A 8 20.62 -45.37 -4.93
N ALA A 9 19.75 -46.27 -5.43
CA ALA A 9 18.67 -45.90 -6.34
C ALA A 9 17.47 -45.25 -5.62
N LEU A 10 17.27 -45.55 -4.32
CA LEU A 10 16.12 -45.08 -3.56
C LEU A 10 16.31 -43.65 -3.03
N SER A 11 17.56 -43.21 -2.81
CA SER A 11 17.87 -41.86 -2.31
C SER A 11 17.78 -40.76 -3.39
N VAL A 12 17.91 -41.12 -4.68
CA VAL A 12 17.78 -40.17 -5.80
C VAL A 12 16.31 -39.89 -6.13
N PHE A 13 15.40 -40.82 -5.87
CA PHE A 13 13.98 -40.65 -6.19
C PHE A 13 13.25 -39.69 -5.22
N CYS A 14 13.69 -39.60 -3.96
CA CYS A 14 13.11 -38.67 -2.99
C CYS A 14 13.48 -37.19 -3.23
N LEU A 15 14.57 -36.90 -3.95
CA LEU A 15 14.99 -35.52 -4.25
C LEU A 15 14.21 -34.87 -5.41
N LEU A 16 13.50 -35.67 -6.23
CA LEU A 16 12.74 -35.17 -7.37
C LEU A 16 11.28 -34.82 -7.03
N ALA A 17 10.76 -35.27 -5.88
CA ALA A 17 9.41 -34.93 -5.43
C ALA A 17 9.35 -33.57 -4.73
N SER A 18 10.50 -32.97 -4.40
CA SER A 18 10.63 -31.62 -3.84
C SER A 18 10.65 -30.52 -4.91
N ALA A 19 10.21 -30.83 -6.14
CA ALA A 19 9.94 -29.82 -7.15
C ALA A 19 8.87 -28.88 -6.56
N CYS A 20 9.34 -27.76 -6.02
CA CYS A 20 8.53 -26.63 -5.60
C CYS A 20 7.45 -26.44 -6.65
N LYS A 21 6.20 -26.76 -6.31
CA LYS A 21 5.07 -26.24 -7.07
C LYS A 21 5.26 -24.74 -7.01
N LYS A 22 5.63 -24.14 -8.14
CA LYS A 22 5.68 -22.69 -8.29
C LYS A 22 4.29 -22.24 -7.88
N ASP A 23 4.15 -21.67 -6.68
CA ASP A 23 2.87 -21.16 -6.24
C ASP A 23 2.37 -20.27 -7.36
N LYS A 24 1.11 -20.47 -7.75
CA LYS A 24 0.48 -19.64 -8.77
C LYS A 24 0.41 -18.24 -8.17
N GLN A 25 1.46 -17.45 -8.37
CA GLN A 25 1.48 -16.03 -8.09
C GLN A 25 0.22 -15.49 -8.76
N ALA A 26 -0.71 -14.92 -7.97
CA ALA A 26 -1.88 -14.34 -8.59
C ALA A 26 -1.37 -13.25 -9.54
N LYS A 27 -1.97 -13.21 -10.73
CA LYS A 27 -1.57 -12.22 -11.72
C LYS A 27 -1.92 -10.86 -11.11
N GLU A 28 -0.92 -10.00 -10.90
CA GLU A 28 -1.13 -8.60 -10.55
C GLU A 28 -2.21 -8.01 -11.48
N PRO A 29 -3.22 -7.31 -10.95
CA PRO A 29 -4.20 -6.66 -11.79
C PRO A 29 -3.50 -5.66 -12.72
N ASP A 30 -3.74 -5.76 -14.03
CA ASP A 30 -3.29 -4.75 -14.97
C ASP A 30 -3.97 -3.41 -14.55
N ASN A 31 -3.20 -2.31 -14.42
CA ASN A 31 -3.66 -0.94 -14.09
C ASN A 31 -3.88 -0.58 -12.59
N LEU A 32 -2.89 -0.80 -11.73
CA LEU A 32 -2.86 -0.22 -10.37
C LEU A 32 -2.32 1.22 -10.38
N TYR A 33 -2.89 2.10 -9.55
CA TYR A 33 -2.46 3.50 -9.47
C TYR A 33 -2.83 4.15 -8.13
N LEU A 34 -2.05 5.18 -7.78
CA LEU A 34 -2.40 6.20 -6.79
C LEU A 34 -1.96 7.56 -7.33
N THR A 35 -2.93 8.46 -7.50
CA THR A 35 -2.71 9.79 -8.11
C THR A 35 -3.50 10.83 -7.37
N ALA A 36 -3.07 12.09 -7.44
CA ALA A 36 -3.77 13.24 -6.88
C ALA A 36 -3.22 14.54 -7.48
N THR A 37 -3.86 15.65 -7.15
CA THR A 37 -3.33 17.01 -7.29
C THR A 37 -2.81 17.45 -5.93
N LYS A 38 -1.49 17.59 -5.78
CA LYS A 38 -0.86 18.10 -4.56
C LYS A 38 -0.56 19.59 -4.72
N ASP A 39 -1.22 20.43 -3.95
CA ASP A 39 -1.06 21.90 -3.97
C ASP A 39 -1.08 22.47 -5.41
N ASN A 40 -2.11 22.08 -6.17
CA ASN A 40 -2.33 22.43 -7.60
C ASN A 40 -1.32 21.84 -8.61
N THR A 41 -0.48 20.90 -8.19
CA THR A 41 0.46 20.20 -9.08
C THR A 41 0.12 18.72 -9.16
N ASN A 42 0.18 18.13 -10.36
CA ASN A 42 -0.04 16.69 -10.53
C ASN A 42 0.96 15.90 -9.69
N TRP A 43 0.43 14.98 -8.89
CA TRP A 43 1.17 14.08 -8.04
C TRP A 43 0.82 12.64 -8.41
N ILE A 44 1.81 11.92 -8.94
CA ILE A 44 1.65 10.57 -9.48
C ILE A 44 2.70 9.71 -8.81
N THR A 45 2.29 8.57 -8.25
CA THR A 45 3.20 7.63 -7.60
C THR A 45 3.88 6.73 -8.61
N ASN A 46 5.13 6.34 -8.32
CA ASN A 46 5.89 5.43 -9.16
C ASN A 46 5.99 4.00 -8.57
N TRP A 47 5.47 3.77 -7.35
CA TRP A 47 5.69 2.54 -6.57
C TRP A 47 4.44 2.04 -5.87
N HIS A 48 4.51 0.74 -5.56
CA HIS A 48 3.43 -0.16 -5.19
C HIS A 48 2.49 0.33 -4.08
N THR A 49 1.25 0.01 -4.35
CA THR A 49 0.08 0.26 -3.56
C THR A 49 -0.30 -1.01 -2.81
N TYR A 50 -0.18 -1.04 -1.49
CA TYR A 50 -0.37 -2.26 -0.71
C TYR A 50 -1.56 -2.16 0.23
N ALA A 51 -2.66 -2.84 -0.07
CA ALA A 51 -3.68 -3.11 0.94
C ALA A 51 -3.15 -4.20 1.89
N ASP A 52 -2.64 -3.82 3.06
CA ASP A 52 -2.44 -4.75 4.17
C ASP A 52 -3.82 -5.12 4.74
N VAL A 53 -4.38 -6.21 4.23
CA VAL A 53 -5.61 -6.80 4.72
C VAL A 53 -5.23 -7.74 5.86
N ASP A 54 -4.89 -7.16 7.01
CA ASP A 54 -5.03 -7.92 8.25
C ASP A 54 -6.52 -8.28 8.37
N ALA A 55 -6.84 -9.45 8.93
CA ALA A 55 -8.18 -10.04 8.97
C ALA A 55 -9.27 -9.17 9.67
N ALA A 56 -8.94 -7.93 10.02
CA ALA A 56 -9.66 -6.97 10.82
C ALA A 56 -10.10 -5.70 10.06
N LYS A 57 -10.36 -5.76 8.75
CA LYS A 57 -10.97 -4.65 7.98
C LYS A 57 -10.13 -3.36 7.92
N ASN A 58 -8.81 -3.46 8.08
CA ASN A 58 -7.90 -2.32 7.92
C ASN A 58 -7.26 -2.38 6.55
N TYR A 59 -7.00 -1.22 5.96
CA TYR A 59 -6.36 -1.08 4.65
C TYR A 59 -5.35 0.05 4.74
N VAL A 60 -4.22 -0.10 4.07
CA VAL A 60 -3.24 0.98 3.91
C VAL A 60 -3.14 1.29 2.42
N LEU A 61 -3.11 2.56 2.05
CA LEU A 61 -2.84 3.01 0.70
C LEU A 61 -1.48 3.68 0.74
N VAL A 62 -0.46 3.02 0.18
CA VAL A 62 0.91 3.54 0.15
C VAL A 62 1.19 4.17 -1.21
N GLY A 63 1.79 5.35 -1.21
CA GLY A 63 2.22 6.06 -2.42
C GLY A 63 3.57 6.71 -2.25
N ILE A 64 4.45 6.49 -3.21
CA ILE A 64 5.80 7.08 -3.21
C ILE A 64 6.02 7.83 -4.52
N ASN A 65 6.43 9.10 -4.41
CA ASN A 65 6.86 9.94 -5.51
C ASN A 65 8.18 10.63 -5.14
N LYS A 66 9.29 10.06 -5.62
CA LYS A 66 10.66 10.48 -5.27
C LYS A 66 10.89 10.46 -3.76
N GLU A 67 10.94 11.62 -3.13
CA GLU A 67 11.15 11.80 -1.69
C GLU A 67 9.84 11.88 -0.90
N GLU A 68 8.70 11.90 -1.60
CA GLU A 68 7.40 12.11 -0.99
C GLU A 68 6.69 10.79 -0.78
N ASN A 69 6.22 10.57 0.43
CA ASN A 69 5.58 9.33 0.84
C ASN A 69 4.23 9.64 1.48
N ILE A 70 3.19 8.95 1.05
CA ILE A 70 1.86 9.02 1.65
C ILE A 70 1.41 7.62 2.07
N ASN A 71 0.91 7.50 3.29
CA ASN A 71 0.27 6.31 3.82
C ASN A 71 -1.13 6.70 4.30
N ILE A 72 -2.16 6.36 3.53
CA ILE A 72 -3.56 6.59 3.90
C ILE A 72 -4.09 5.31 4.54
N ARG A 73 -4.45 5.36 5.81
CA ARG A 73 -5.03 4.19 6.48
C ARG A 73 -6.55 4.29 6.50
N LEU A 74 -7.21 3.22 6.07
CA LEU A 74 -8.65 3.07 6.14
C LEU A 74 -9.03 1.94 7.09
N THR A 75 -10.21 2.04 7.68
CA THR A 75 -10.87 0.94 8.35
C THR A 75 -12.32 0.86 7.90
N VAL A 76 -13.01 -0.24 8.20
CA VAL A 76 -14.44 -0.39 7.89
C VAL A 76 -15.26 -0.25 9.18
N ASN A 77 -16.15 0.74 9.21
CA ASN A 77 -17.00 1.00 10.37
C ASN A 77 -18.13 -0.06 10.52
N SER A 78 -18.96 0.10 11.56
CA SER A 78 -20.09 -0.80 11.84
C SER A 78 -21.16 -0.83 10.73
N SER A 79 -21.24 0.23 9.92
CA SER A 79 -22.13 0.34 8.77
C SER A 79 -21.51 -0.21 7.47
N ASN A 80 -20.38 -0.91 7.55
CA ASN A 80 -19.62 -1.39 6.41
C ASN A 80 -19.14 -0.29 5.45
N GLN A 81 -18.90 0.91 5.95
CA GLN A 81 -18.33 2.02 5.20
C GLN A 81 -16.85 2.16 5.50
N TYR A 82 -16.08 2.49 4.47
CA TYR A 82 -14.67 2.82 4.62
C TYR A 82 -14.51 4.20 5.22
N VAL A 83 -13.71 4.30 6.28
CA VAL A 83 -13.43 5.54 6.99
C VAL A 83 -11.94 5.74 7.13
N LEU A 84 -11.49 6.99 7.02
CA LEU A 84 -10.11 7.38 7.21
C LEU A 84 -9.72 7.21 8.69
N VAL A 85 -8.59 6.56 8.93
CA VAL A 85 -7.97 6.46 10.26
C VAL A 85 -6.94 7.58 10.36
N GLU A 86 -7.37 8.75 10.84
CA GLU A 86 -6.58 9.98 10.78
C GLU A 86 -5.25 9.89 11.54
N ASP A 87 -5.23 9.29 12.73
CA ASP A 87 -4.04 9.18 13.59
C ASP A 87 -2.97 8.21 13.04
N LYS A 88 -3.34 7.39 12.05
CA LYS A 88 -2.45 6.46 11.37
C LYS A 88 -2.17 6.83 9.92
N THR A 89 -2.84 7.87 9.43
CA THR A 89 -2.59 8.40 8.10
C THR A 89 -1.47 9.42 8.18
N VAL A 90 -0.47 9.29 7.33
CA VAL A 90 0.72 10.15 7.35
C VAL A 90 1.17 10.53 5.95
N PHE A 91 1.73 11.73 5.84
CA PHE A 91 2.53 12.14 4.72
C PHE A 91 3.90 12.56 5.24
N TYR A 92 4.98 12.19 4.56
CA TYR A 92 6.32 12.60 4.95
C TYR A 92 7.22 12.78 3.73
N ILE A 93 8.23 13.63 3.91
CA ILE A 93 9.27 13.93 2.93
C ILE A 93 10.58 13.40 3.46
N THR A 94 11.34 12.74 2.59
CA THR A 94 12.67 12.20 2.88
C THR A 94 13.78 12.97 2.16
N VAL A 95 15.03 12.64 2.49
CA VAL A 95 16.19 12.94 1.65
C VAL A 95 16.92 11.63 1.38
N GLY A 96 17.17 11.33 0.10
CA GLY A 96 17.79 10.06 -0.30
C GLY A 96 16.92 8.85 -0.04
N GLN A 97 15.59 9.03 0.12
CA GLN A 97 14.63 7.99 0.52
C GLN A 97 14.89 7.32 1.88
N ASP A 98 15.76 7.92 2.71
CA ASP A 98 16.20 7.32 3.98
C ASP A 98 15.78 8.20 5.17
N VAL A 99 16.22 9.46 5.19
CA VAL A 99 16.02 10.34 6.34
C VAL A 99 14.74 11.14 6.19
N ILE A 100 13.80 11.00 7.12
CA ILE A 100 12.60 11.84 7.20
C ILE A 100 12.98 13.26 7.62
N VAL A 101 12.69 14.24 6.76
CA VAL A 101 13.02 15.66 6.96
C VAL A 101 11.80 16.53 7.24
N ALA A 102 10.61 16.03 6.92
CA ALA A 102 9.33 16.64 7.33
C ALA A 102 8.26 15.56 7.43
N SER A 103 7.36 15.70 8.39
CA SER A 103 6.23 14.79 8.56
C SER A 103 4.95 15.55 8.86
N TYR A 104 3.84 14.94 8.46
CA TYR A 104 2.52 15.56 8.47
C TYR A 104 1.44 14.53 8.82
N THR A 105 0.39 15.01 9.47
CA THR A 105 -0.83 14.25 9.76
C THR A 105 -2.05 14.95 9.19
N PRO A 106 -3.18 14.26 8.96
CA PRO A 106 -4.42 14.90 8.56
C PRO A 106 -4.78 16.07 9.47
N ASP A 107 -5.28 17.13 8.85
CA ASP A 107 -5.87 18.26 9.54
C ASP A 107 -7.33 17.90 9.85
N ASN A 108 -7.62 17.49 11.08
CA ASN A 108 -8.96 17.07 11.51
C ASN A 108 -10.03 18.18 11.36
N SER A 109 -9.62 19.43 11.14
CA SER A 109 -10.55 20.53 10.85
C SER A 109 -10.95 20.62 9.37
N ALA A 110 -10.28 19.88 8.49
CA ALA A 110 -10.31 20.10 7.04
C ALA A 110 -11.32 19.26 6.25
N GLY A 111 -12.23 18.53 6.91
CA GLY A 111 -13.24 17.72 6.22
C GLY A 111 -12.61 16.68 5.28
N ASN A 112 -11.58 15.97 5.76
CA ASN A 112 -10.88 14.94 4.98
C ASN A 112 -11.86 13.84 4.52
N THR A 113 -11.70 13.38 3.28
CA THR A 113 -12.57 12.37 2.68
C THR A 113 -11.77 11.28 2.02
N VAL A 114 -12.23 10.04 2.20
CA VAL A 114 -11.89 8.90 1.35
C VAL A 114 -13.17 8.17 1.03
N ASN A 115 -13.40 7.92 -0.25
CA ASN A 115 -14.59 7.22 -0.72
C ASN A 115 -14.16 6.03 -1.59
N VAL A 116 -14.46 4.84 -1.11
CA VAL A 116 -14.24 3.59 -1.83
C VAL A 116 -15.44 3.32 -2.72
N THR A 117 -15.21 3.31 -4.04
CA THR A 117 -16.24 3.14 -5.05
C THR A 117 -16.38 1.69 -5.52
N ASN A 118 -15.32 0.89 -5.38
CA ASN A 118 -15.34 -0.53 -5.73
C ASN A 118 -14.46 -1.33 -4.75
N HIS A 119 -14.93 -2.50 -4.35
CA HIS A 119 -14.15 -3.46 -3.58
C HIS A 119 -14.47 -4.87 -4.06
N ASP A 120 -13.52 -5.47 -4.80
CA ASP A 120 -13.59 -6.84 -5.28
C ASP A 120 -12.80 -7.73 -4.32
N ILE A 121 -13.52 -8.38 -3.41
CA ILE A 121 -12.93 -9.29 -2.42
C ILE A 121 -12.24 -10.49 -3.09
N LYS A 122 -12.76 -10.97 -4.22
CA LYS A 122 -12.24 -12.16 -4.91
C LYS A 122 -10.87 -11.89 -5.52
N ASN A 123 -10.70 -10.71 -6.11
CA ASN A 123 -9.44 -10.28 -6.71
C ASN A 123 -8.61 -9.38 -5.79
N ALA A 124 -9.06 -9.21 -4.54
CA ALA A 124 -8.47 -8.35 -3.52
C ALA A 124 -8.15 -6.93 -4.03
N LEU A 125 -9.07 -6.36 -4.81
CA LEU A 125 -8.93 -5.05 -5.45
C LEU A 125 -9.81 -4.01 -4.74
N ILE A 126 -9.25 -2.84 -4.47
CA ILE A 126 -9.98 -1.69 -3.92
C ILE A 126 -9.75 -0.46 -4.79
N GLU A 127 -10.81 0.30 -5.04
CA GLU A 127 -10.78 1.49 -5.88
C GLU A 127 -11.59 2.62 -5.25
N GLY A 128 -11.16 3.85 -5.49
CA GLY A 128 -11.86 5.00 -4.96
C GLY A 128 -11.17 6.32 -5.21
N ASN A 129 -11.58 7.31 -4.43
CA ASN A 129 -11.04 8.64 -4.46
C ASN A 129 -10.83 9.21 -3.04
N PHE A 130 -10.03 10.27 -2.94
CA PHE A 130 -9.74 10.93 -1.68
C PHE A 130 -9.45 12.42 -1.85
N ASN A 131 -9.72 13.18 -0.79
CA ASN A 131 -9.22 14.54 -0.60
C ASN A 131 -8.75 14.65 0.85
N ILE A 132 -7.47 14.92 1.05
CA ILE A 132 -6.88 14.99 2.39
C ILE A 132 -6.00 16.23 2.47
N LYS A 133 -6.25 17.04 3.50
CA LYS A 133 -5.37 18.13 3.88
C LYS A 133 -4.54 17.67 5.06
N PHE A 134 -3.23 17.84 4.94
CA PHE A 134 -2.26 17.52 5.96
C PHE A 134 -1.74 18.79 6.62
N LYS A 135 -1.44 18.71 7.91
CA LYS A 135 -0.74 19.73 8.70
C LYS A 135 0.63 19.19 9.14
N LYS A 136 1.66 20.04 9.08
CA LYS A 136 3.02 19.67 9.48
C LYS A 136 3.08 19.38 10.97
N ILE A 137 3.67 18.25 11.35
CA ILE A 137 3.94 17.90 12.75
C ILE A 137 5.42 18.12 13.10
N SER A 138 6.32 17.97 12.12
CA SER A 138 7.75 18.19 12.30
C SER A 138 8.45 18.52 10.97
N GLY A 139 9.66 19.07 11.07
CA GLY A 139 10.50 19.46 9.93
C GLY A 139 10.81 20.95 9.94
N ALA A 140 11.83 21.35 9.17
CA ALA A 140 12.28 22.73 9.08
C ALA A 140 11.20 23.69 8.52
N ASP A 141 11.38 24.99 8.75
CA ASP A 141 10.47 26.04 8.26
C ASP A 141 10.44 26.18 6.74
N THR A 142 11.46 25.66 6.06
CA THR A 142 11.52 25.59 4.59
C THR A 142 10.44 24.69 4.00
N TYR A 143 9.86 23.78 4.79
CA TYR A 143 8.74 22.94 4.38
C TYR A 143 7.40 23.60 4.72
N PRO A 144 6.39 23.50 3.85
CA PRO A 144 5.12 24.19 4.04
C PRO A 144 4.41 23.73 5.33
N ALA A 145 3.62 24.60 5.93
CA ALA A 145 2.85 24.26 7.13
C ALA A 145 1.71 23.27 6.85
N THR A 146 1.20 23.27 5.62
CA THR A 146 0.12 22.40 5.16
C THR A 146 0.40 21.87 3.76
N ILE A 147 -0.09 20.68 3.48
CA ILE A 147 -0.06 20.08 2.14
C ILE A 147 -1.46 19.58 1.83
N THR A 148 -1.98 19.90 0.65
CA THR A 148 -3.33 19.50 0.25
C THR A 148 -3.26 18.55 -0.93
N PHE A 149 -3.87 17.37 -0.78
CA PHE A 149 -4.14 16.46 -1.88
C PHE A 149 -5.62 16.55 -2.26
N THR A 150 -5.91 16.96 -3.48
CA THR A 150 -7.25 16.96 -4.08
C THR A 150 -7.33 16.03 -5.27
N ASP A 151 -8.55 15.70 -5.70
CA ASP A 151 -8.79 14.84 -6.88
C ASP A 151 -8.04 13.51 -6.82
N GLY A 152 -7.80 13.02 -5.60
CA GLY A 152 -7.08 11.80 -5.35
C GLY A 152 -7.84 10.61 -5.92
N LYS A 153 -7.17 9.70 -6.61
CA LYS A 153 -7.75 8.47 -7.16
C LYS A 153 -6.82 7.31 -6.89
N PHE A 154 -7.40 6.16 -6.58
CA PHE A 154 -6.65 4.95 -6.33
C PHE A 154 -7.34 3.71 -6.89
N ARG A 155 -6.50 2.75 -7.29
CA ARG A 155 -6.85 1.37 -7.63
C ARG A 155 -5.70 0.49 -7.19
N MET A 156 -5.93 -0.36 -6.19
CA MET A 156 -4.87 -1.06 -5.46
C MET A 156 -5.26 -2.51 -5.21
N SER A 157 -4.27 -3.41 -5.13
CA SER A 157 -4.48 -4.80 -4.73
C SER A 157 -3.87 -5.12 -3.36
N LYS A 158 -4.18 -6.29 -2.80
CA LYS A 158 -3.49 -6.83 -1.61
C LYS A 158 -2.00 -6.97 -1.86
N ALA A 159 -1.18 -6.72 -0.84
CA ALA A 159 0.23 -7.14 -0.85
C ALA A 159 0.34 -8.67 -0.93
N TYR A 160 1.26 -9.17 -1.76
CA TYR A 160 1.70 -10.56 -1.68
C TYR A 160 2.67 -10.72 -0.50
N ASP A 161 2.45 -11.75 0.30
CA ASP A 161 3.46 -12.26 1.25
C ASP A 161 4.61 -12.96 0.48
#